data_AF-R4W395-F1
#
_entry.id   AF-R4W395-F1
#
_cell.length_a   1.000
_cell.length_b   1.000
_cell.length_c   1.000
_cell.angle_alpha   90.00
_cell.angle_beta   90.00
_cell.angle_gamma   90.00
#
_symmetry.space_group_name_H-M   'P 1'
#
loop_
_entity.id
_entity.type
_entity.pdbx_description
1 polymer ?
#
loop_
_entity_poly.entity_id
_entity_poly.type
_entity_poly.pdbx_seq_one_letter_code
_entity_poly.pdbx_strand_id
1 'polypeptide(L)' 'MTTMPETPPSDGTEVEPEERPPEETVDFVETYETDDGIVFYDVDNPLAWLESDQVVPLDETL' A
#
# COMPACT_ATOMS: atom_id res chain seq x y z
N MET A 1 24.62 36.53 -11.01
CA MET A 1 23.40 36.05 -11.68
C MET A 1 23.08 34.69 -11.09
N THR A 2 21.95 34.56 -10.38
CA THR A 2 21.51 33.28 -9.81
C THR A 2 20.95 32.42 -10.94
N THR A 3 21.48 31.21 -11.13
CA THR A 3 20.89 30.26 -12.09
C THR A 3 19.67 29.62 -11.43
N MET A 4 18.60 29.44 -12.19
CA MET A 4 17.40 28.72 -11.76
C MET A 4 17.75 27.22 -11.61
N PRO A 5 17.15 26.47 -10.66
CA PRO A 5 17.26 25.02 -10.70
C PRO A 5 16.51 24.51 -11.94
N GLU A 6 17.21 23.76 -12.78
CA GLU A 6 16.62 23.07 -13.92
C GLU A 6 15.61 22.03 -13.41
N THR A 7 14.38 22.08 -13.92
CA THR A 7 13.44 20.96 -13.82
C THR A 7 14.09 19.75 -14.49
N PRO A 8 14.24 18.59 -13.81
CA PRO A 8 14.74 17.41 -14.49
C PRO A 8 13.75 17.00 -15.60
N PRO A 9 14.23 16.52 -16.76
CA PRO A 9 13.34 16.04 -17.80
C PRO A 9 12.47 14.94 -17.22
N SER A 10 11.15 15.03 -17.45
CA SER A 10 10.22 13.93 -17.19
C SER A 10 10.56 12.84 -18.19
N ASP A 11 11.45 11.93 -17.79
CA ASP A 11 11.75 10.72 -18.54
C ASP A 11 10.45 9.92 -18.64
N GLY A 12 9.99 9.71 -19.87
CA GLY A 12 8.75 9.00 -20.17
C GLY A 12 8.93 7.50 -19.92
N THR A 13 9.12 7.12 -18.66
CA THR A 13 9.04 5.72 -18.25
C THR A 13 7.58 5.29 -18.41
N GLU A 14 7.28 4.66 -19.54
CA GLU A 14 6.13 3.77 -19.66
C GLU A 14 6.25 2.76 -18.52
N VAL A 15 5.36 2.86 -17.53
CA VAL A 15 5.29 1.88 -16.45
C VAL A 15 4.86 0.56 -17.08
N GLU A 16 5.83 -0.31 -17.38
CA GLU A 16 5.52 -1.69 -17.71
C GLU A 16 4.68 -2.26 -16.57
N PRO A 17 3.56 -2.95 -16.87
CA PRO A 17 2.72 -3.51 -15.82
C PRO A 17 3.57 -4.51 -15.05
N GLU A 18 3.92 -4.18 -13.82
CA GLU A 18 4.64 -5.06 -12.91
C GLU A 18 3.86 -6.38 -12.86
N GLU A 19 4.50 -7.47 -13.30
CA GLU A 19 3.94 -8.81 -13.20
C GLU A 19 3.62 -9.06 -11.73
N ARG A 20 2.32 -9.08 -11.38
CA ARG A 20 1.90 -9.34 -10.01
C ARG A 20 2.52 -10.67 -9.59
N PRO A 21 3.32 -10.71 -8.52
CA PRO A 21 3.92 -11.95 -8.08
C PRO A 21 2.83 -12.99 -7.82
N PRO A 22 3.14 -14.29 -7.96
CA PRO A 22 2.18 -15.34 -7.62
C PRO A 22 1.61 -15.07 -6.24
N GLU A 23 0.33 -15.40 -6.04
CA GLU A 23 -0.41 -15.21 -4.79
C GLU A 23 0.19 -16.12 -3.70
N GLU A 24 1.41 -15.82 -3.25
CA GLU A 24 1.92 -16.30 -1.97
C GLU A 24 0.92 -15.78 -0.94
N THR A 25 0.41 -16.71 -0.14
CA THR A 25 -0.49 -16.41 0.96
C THR A 25 0.09 -15.22 1.73
N VAL A 26 -0.75 -14.22 2.04
CA VAL A 26 -0.42 -13.02 2.82
C VAL A 26 -0.12 -13.40 4.29
N ASP A 27 0.75 -14.38 4.51
CA ASP A 27 1.26 -14.80 5.82
C ASP A 27 2.04 -13.65 6.50
N PHE A 28 2.31 -12.56 5.76
CA PHE A 28 2.96 -11.36 6.26
C PHE A 28 1.99 -10.23 6.65
N VAL A 29 0.68 -10.33 6.39
CA VAL A 29 -0.26 -9.27 6.80
C VAL A 29 -0.87 -9.63 8.14
N GLU A 30 -0.61 -8.80 9.14
CA GLU A 30 -1.15 -8.94 10.50
C GLU A 30 -2.01 -7.73 10.89
N THR A 31 -2.75 -7.87 12.00
CA THR A 31 -3.64 -6.81 12.50
C THR A 31 -3.54 -6.58 14.01
N TYR A 32 -3.79 -5.34 14.43
CA TYR A 32 -4.06 -5.02 15.83
C TYR A 32 -5.18 -3.98 15.97
N GLU A 33 -5.83 -3.98 17.12
CA GLU A 33 -6.91 -3.05 17.47
C GLU A 33 -6.35 -1.80 18.17
N THR A 34 -6.89 -0.64 17.82
CA THR A 34 -6.65 0.65 18.49
C THR A 34 -7.96 1.19 19.05
N ASP A 35 -7.91 2.30 19.77
CA ASP A 35 -9.12 2.99 20.21
C ASP A 35 -9.93 3.57 19.03
N ASP A 36 -9.27 3.82 17.88
CA ASP A 36 -9.83 4.48 16.71
C ASP A 36 -10.19 3.52 15.56
N GLY A 37 -9.71 2.26 15.58
CA GLY A 37 -10.01 1.29 14.52
C GLY A 37 -9.12 0.05 14.53
N ILE A 38 -8.93 -0.52 13.34
CA ILE A 38 -8.07 -1.70 13.11
C ILE A 38 -6.94 -1.30 12.16
N VAL A 39 -5.71 -1.63 12.53
CA VAL A 39 -4.52 -1.43 11.68
C VAL A 39 -4.14 -2.76 11.04
N PHE A 40 -3.97 -2.75 9.72
CA PHE A 40 -3.37 -3.82 8.92
C PHE A 40 -1.94 -3.42 8.59
N TYR A 41 -0.99 -4.33 8.77
CA TYR A 41 0.42 -4.05 8.49
C TYR A 41 1.14 -5.26 7.92
N ASP A 42 2.17 -4.99 7.13
CA ASP A 42 3.11 -5.99 6.62
C ASP A 42 4.27 -6.16 7.63
N VAL A 43 4.49 -7.37 8.13
CA VAL A 43 5.56 -7.65 9.12
C VAL A 43 6.96 -7.47 8.53
N ASP A 44 7.13 -7.71 7.22
CA ASP A 44 8.42 -7.61 6.53
C ASP A 44 8.68 -6.21 6.00
N ASN A 45 7.64 -5.38 5.87
CA ASN A 45 7.73 -3.98 5.50
C ASN A 45 6.96 -3.07 6.48
N PRO A 46 7.59 -2.62 7.60
CA PRO A 46 6.94 -1.80 8.63
C PRO A 46 6.40 -0.44 8.16
N LEU A 47 6.76 0.02 6.96
CA LEU A 47 6.24 1.25 6.37
C LEU A 47 4.97 1.03 5.55
N ALA A 48 4.59 -0.22 5.28
CA ALA A 48 3.36 -0.59 4.60
C ALA A 48 2.26 -0.90 5.64
N TRP A 49 1.41 0.10 5.91
CA TRP A 49 0.28 -0.05 6.83
C TRP A 49 -0.95 0.72 6.34
N LEU A 50 -2.12 0.27 6.78
CA LEU A 50 -3.41 0.89 6.53
C LEU A 50 -4.26 0.81 7.81
N GLU A 51 -4.88 1.91 8.20
CA GLU A 51 -5.87 1.96 9.29
C GLU A 51 -7.29 2.04 8.72
N SER A 52 -8.21 1.28 9.29
CA SER A 52 -9.63 1.29 8.94
C SER A 52 -10.49 1.52 10.18
N ASP A 53 -11.35 2.54 10.16
CA ASP A 53 -12.32 2.82 11.24
C ASP A 53 -13.73 2.25 10.96
N GLN A 54 -13.97 1.79 9.72
CA GLN A 54 -15.27 1.28 9.28
C GLN A 54 -15.19 -0.19 8.85
N VAL A 55 -16.02 -1.03 9.47
CA VAL A 55 -16.17 -2.44 9.11
C VAL A 55 -17.35 -2.61 8.16
N VAL A 56 -17.11 -3.15 6.97
CA VAL A 56 -18.17 -3.54 6.03
C VAL A 56 -18.43 -5.04 6.19
N PRO A 57 -19.62 -5.46 6.67
CA PRO A 57 -19.95 -6.87 6.75
C PRO A 57 -20.05 -7.45 5.34
N LEU A 58 -19.37 -8.57 5.11
CA LEU A 58 -19.52 -9.35 3.89
C LEU A 58 -20.77 -10.23 4.07
N ASP A 59 -21.78 -10.01 3.23
CA ASP A 59 -22.92 -10.93 3.13
C ASP A 59 -22.44 -12.19 2.41
N GLU A 60 -22.70 -13.37 2.99
CA GLU A 60 -22.45 -14.66 2.34
C GLU A 60 -23.49 -14.86 1.22
N THR A 61 -23.38 -14.11 0.13
CA THR A 61 -24.16 -14.38 -1.07
C THR A 61 -23.57 -15.61 -1.77
N LEU A 62 -24.23 -16.75 -1.58
CA LEU A 62 -24.05 -18.02 -2.31
C LEU A 62 -24.38 -17.89 -3.80
#